data_AF-B5VVL8-F1
#
_entry.id   AF-B5VVL8-F1
#
_cell.length_a   1.000
_cell.length_b   1.000
_cell.length_c   1.000
_cell.angle_alpha   90.00
_cell.angle_beta   90.00
_cell.angle_gamma   90.00
#
_symmetry.space_group_name_H-M   'P 1'
#
loop_
_entity.id
_entity.type
_entity.pdbx_description
1 polymer ?
#
loop_
_entity_poly.entity_id
_entity_poly.type
_entity_poly.pdbx_seq_one_letter_code
_entity_poly.pdbx_strand_id
1 'polypeptide(L)'
;MMAKCPVCETEYTPNEVETCSVCGYDLTPYPPVIGGIPSGFLEKEKKRIAAAKRVWQLSQSQIESAQAMVSQLQSSIDGMTQTMNRLAQSQNQRQADFQSQLDGIVERIDSLNKEQNQQQLQNLQSQLDKINRQIGNLTQSQSQQKTEIIEAIKSELKPILEEVQDVPIVSASGFDYTQLNRLLKSGNWKAADEETAKMMLAVARQTQRGYLDEGDIKNFPCDDLRIIDGLWVKHSRGRFGLSVQKQIYINCGGKPDGSYPGATIWERYMDEVGWRVNGSYLLSWSDCTFSAAAPLGHLPARMHIHGRWENGKLMGFRLYLLSRTDL
;
A
#
# COMPACT_ATOMS: atom_id res chain seq x y z
N MET A 1 2.84 -88.61 52.65
CA MET A 1 3.09 -88.32 51.22
C MET A 1 1.79 -88.66 50.49
N MET A 2 1.17 -87.69 49.83
CA MET A 2 -0.06 -87.94 49.06
C MET A 2 0.29 -88.57 47.71
N ALA A 3 -0.48 -89.55 47.27
CA ALA A 3 -0.35 -90.17 45.96
C ALA A 3 -1.39 -89.59 45.01
N LYS A 4 -1.14 -89.69 43.69
CA LYS A 4 -2.08 -89.25 42.66
C LYS A 4 -2.78 -90.43 42.01
N CYS A 5 -4.08 -90.27 41.75
CA CYS A 5 -4.82 -91.26 40.99
C CYS A 5 -4.22 -91.38 39.57
N PRO A 6 -3.88 -92.58 39.08
CA PRO A 6 -3.28 -92.76 37.75
C PRO A 6 -4.17 -92.35 36.57
N VAL A 7 -5.46 -92.11 36.80
CA VAL A 7 -6.45 -91.84 35.75
C VAL A 7 -6.89 -90.38 35.70
N CYS A 8 -7.08 -89.73 36.85
CA CYS A 8 -7.60 -88.36 36.92
C CYS A 8 -6.70 -87.41 37.74
N GLU A 9 -5.53 -87.90 38.15
CA GLU A 9 -4.52 -87.16 38.93
C GLU A 9 -4.98 -86.59 40.28
N THR A 10 -6.21 -86.89 40.71
CA THR A 10 -6.73 -86.48 42.00
C THR A 10 -5.86 -87.05 43.12
N GLU A 11 -5.45 -86.18 44.03
CA GLU A 11 -4.61 -86.53 45.17
C GLU A 11 -5.41 -87.31 46.22
N TYR A 12 -4.78 -88.32 46.82
CA TYR A 12 -5.37 -89.15 47.87
C TYR A 12 -4.31 -89.63 48.87
N THR A 13 -4.76 -90.04 50.05
CA THR A 13 -3.90 -90.67 51.07
C THR A 13 -3.85 -92.19 50.86
N PRO A 14 -2.67 -92.78 50.61
CA PRO A 14 -2.54 -94.23 50.44
C PRO A 14 -3.06 -95.02 51.65
N ASN A 15 -3.74 -96.15 51.39
CA ASN A 15 -4.31 -97.06 52.39
C ASN A 15 -5.49 -96.54 53.24
N GLU A 16 -5.93 -95.29 53.07
CA GLU A 16 -7.12 -94.76 53.75
C GLU A 16 -8.39 -94.82 52.89
N VAL A 17 -8.22 -94.81 51.57
CA VAL A 17 -9.32 -94.86 50.61
C VAL A 17 -9.07 -95.96 49.58
N GLU A 18 -10.08 -96.80 49.37
CA GLU A 18 -9.98 -97.93 48.45
C GLU A 18 -10.27 -97.53 46.99
N THR A 19 -10.99 -96.42 46.78
CA THR A 19 -11.33 -95.91 45.44
C THR A 19 -11.15 -94.40 45.34
N CYS A 20 -10.80 -93.92 44.14
CA CYS A 20 -10.67 -92.49 43.88
C CYS A 20 -12.05 -91.80 43.90
N SER A 21 -12.18 -90.71 44.65
CA SER A 21 -13.42 -89.95 44.79
C SER A 21 -13.91 -89.29 43.50
N VAL A 22 -13.01 -89.03 42.54
CA VAL A 22 -13.34 -88.33 41.29
C VAL A 22 -13.67 -89.30 40.15
N CYS A 23 -12.92 -90.39 40.01
CA CYS A 23 -13.11 -91.33 38.89
C CYS A 23 -13.53 -92.76 39.28
N GLY A 24 -13.53 -93.09 40.58
CA GLY A 24 -13.83 -94.43 41.09
C GLY A 24 -12.78 -95.50 40.75
N TYR A 25 -11.55 -95.10 40.39
CA TYR A 25 -10.44 -96.03 40.17
C TYR A 25 -10.05 -96.73 41.48
N ASP A 26 -9.87 -98.04 41.45
CA ASP A 26 -9.42 -98.83 42.61
C ASP A 26 -7.96 -98.52 42.95
N LEU A 27 -7.73 -97.94 44.13
CA LEU A 27 -6.43 -97.45 44.61
C LEU A 27 -5.68 -98.49 45.45
N THR A 28 -6.29 -99.65 45.73
CA THR A 28 -5.69 -100.66 46.59
C THR A 28 -4.46 -101.31 45.91
N PRO A 29 -3.35 -101.59 46.62
CA PRO A 29 -2.19 -102.27 46.05
C PRO A 29 -2.51 -103.73 45.68
N TYR A 30 -1.68 -104.36 44.83
CA TYR A 30 -1.79 -105.80 44.60
C TYR A 30 -1.23 -106.58 45.81
N PRO A 31 -1.87 -107.67 46.24
CA PRO A 31 -1.30 -108.51 47.28
C PRO A 31 0.03 -109.12 46.79
N PRO A 32 1.06 -109.23 47.65
CA PRO A 32 2.33 -109.81 47.27
C PRO A 32 2.18 -111.34 47.06
N VAL A 33 2.45 -111.84 45.86
CA VAL A 33 2.34 -113.27 45.52
C VAL A 33 3.60 -113.76 44.80
N ILE A 34 4.13 -114.92 45.21
CA ILE A 34 5.31 -115.57 44.60
C ILE A 34 4.83 -116.75 43.74
N GLY A 35 4.84 -116.57 42.42
CA GLY A 35 4.45 -117.60 41.44
C GLY A 35 2.94 -117.74 41.24
N GLY A 36 2.43 -117.23 40.11
CA GLY A 36 1.02 -117.36 39.68
C GLY A 36 0.24 -116.04 39.68
N ILE A 37 -0.85 -115.98 38.89
CA ILE A 37 -1.75 -114.82 38.83
C ILE A 37 -2.70 -114.87 40.06
N PRO A 38 -2.76 -113.83 40.91
CA PRO A 38 -3.60 -113.83 42.11
C PRO A 38 -5.09 -113.99 41.79
N SER A 39 -5.83 -114.73 42.63
CA SER A 39 -7.29 -114.84 42.51
C SER A 39 -7.93 -113.45 42.64
N GLY A 40 -8.78 -113.08 41.67
CA GLY A 40 -9.41 -111.76 41.61
C GLY A 40 -8.61 -110.66 40.91
N PHE A 41 -7.36 -110.91 40.49
CA PHE A 41 -6.55 -109.94 39.71
C PHE A 41 -7.29 -109.45 38.45
N LEU A 42 -7.87 -110.38 37.70
CA LEU A 42 -8.62 -110.08 36.48
C LEU A 42 -9.85 -109.19 36.77
N GLU A 43 -10.54 -109.43 37.88
CA GLU A 43 -11.74 -108.66 38.25
C GLU A 43 -11.38 -107.24 38.68
N LYS A 44 -10.26 -107.08 39.39
CA LYS A 44 -9.71 -105.78 39.77
C LYS A 44 -9.25 -104.96 38.55
N GLU A 45 -8.53 -105.58 37.61
CA GLU A 45 -8.08 -104.89 36.40
C GLU A 45 -9.25 -104.52 35.49
N LYS A 46 -10.28 -105.37 35.39
CA LYS A 46 -11.54 -105.02 34.71
C LYS A 46 -12.18 -103.75 35.31
N LYS A 47 -12.24 -103.62 36.64
CA LYS A 47 -12.78 -102.42 37.32
C LYS A 47 -11.93 -101.17 37.06
N ARG A 48 -10.60 -101.30 37.09
CA ARG A 48 -9.66 -100.21 36.78
C ARG A 48 -9.78 -99.73 35.34
N ILE A 49 -9.79 -100.66 34.39
CA ILE A 49 -10.02 -100.36 32.97
C ILE A 49 -11.40 -99.72 32.76
N ALA A 50 -12.44 -100.20 33.45
CA ALA A 50 -13.76 -99.59 33.39
C ALA A 50 -13.78 -98.15 33.93
N ALA A 51 -13.08 -97.87 35.03
CA ALA A 51 -12.93 -96.51 35.55
C ALA A 51 -12.17 -95.59 34.58
N ALA A 52 -11.05 -96.06 34.01
CA ALA A 52 -10.30 -95.31 33.00
C ALA A 52 -11.12 -95.04 31.73
N LYS A 53 -11.87 -96.04 31.23
CA LYS A 53 -12.78 -95.88 30.09
C LYS A 53 -13.87 -94.85 30.35
N ARG A 54 -14.46 -94.84 31.55
CA ARG A 54 -15.48 -93.84 31.93
C ARG A 54 -14.91 -92.42 31.92
N VAL A 55 -13.73 -92.20 32.50
CA VAL A 55 -13.07 -90.87 32.48
C VAL A 55 -12.75 -90.43 31.07
N TRP A 56 -12.21 -91.34 30.24
CA TRP A 56 -11.93 -91.05 28.84
C TRP A 56 -13.22 -90.68 28.08
N GLN A 57 -14.31 -91.44 28.24
CA GLN A 57 -15.61 -91.13 27.63
C GLN A 57 -16.16 -89.77 28.09
N LEU A 58 -16.07 -89.46 29.38
CA LEU A 58 -16.49 -88.16 29.92
C LEU A 58 -15.64 -87.02 29.35
N SER A 59 -14.33 -87.20 29.24
CA SER A 59 -13.42 -86.22 28.66
C SER A 59 -13.70 -85.99 27.17
N GLN A 60 -13.98 -87.03 26.39
CA GLN A 60 -14.40 -86.89 25.00
C GLN A 60 -15.70 -86.09 24.88
N SER A 61 -16.71 -86.41 25.70
CA SER A 61 -17.97 -85.66 25.73
C SER A 61 -17.77 -84.19 26.12
N GLN A 62 -16.86 -83.89 27.05
CA GLN A 62 -16.50 -82.51 27.40
C GLN A 62 -15.81 -81.78 26.25
N ILE A 63 -14.89 -82.44 25.53
CA ILE A 63 -14.22 -81.87 24.36
C ILE A 63 -15.24 -81.57 23.25
N GLU A 64 -16.15 -82.50 22.96
CA GLU A 64 -17.23 -82.29 21.99
C GLU A 64 -18.12 -81.11 22.38
N SER A 65 -18.49 -81.01 23.66
CA SER A 65 -19.26 -79.87 24.19
C SER A 65 -18.50 -78.54 24.07
N ALA A 66 -17.20 -78.54 24.39
CA ALA A 66 -16.34 -77.36 24.24
C ALA A 66 -16.17 -76.95 22.76
N GLN A 67 -15.99 -77.91 21.85
CA GLN A 67 -15.93 -77.66 20.42
C GLN A 67 -17.26 -77.09 19.89
N ALA A 68 -18.39 -77.62 20.35
CA ALA A 68 -19.71 -77.07 20.00
C ALA A 68 -19.88 -75.62 20.48
N MET A 69 -19.45 -75.31 21.71
CA MET A 69 -19.46 -73.93 22.23
C MET A 69 -18.54 -72.99 21.44
N VAL A 70 -17.34 -73.43 21.06
CA VAL A 70 -16.42 -72.65 20.24
C VAL A 70 -17.03 -72.37 18.85
N SER A 71 -17.61 -73.39 18.21
CA SER A 71 -18.30 -73.22 16.92
C SER A 71 -19.47 -72.23 17.02
N GLN A 72 -20.23 -72.28 18.11
CA GLN A 72 -21.32 -71.33 18.37
C GLN A 72 -20.79 -69.90 18.57
N LEU A 73 -19.73 -69.72 19.35
CA LEU A 73 -19.09 -68.41 19.55
C LEU A 73 -18.52 -67.86 18.24
N GLN A 74 -17.87 -68.70 17.43
CA GLN A 74 -17.35 -68.30 16.13
C GLN A 74 -18.47 -67.82 15.20
N SER A 75 -19.58 -68.56 15.13
CA SER A 75 -20.76 -68.13 14.36
C SER A 75 -21.33 -66.80 14.86
N SER A 76 -21.33 -66.57 16.18
CA SER A 76 -21.75 -65.29 16.77
C SER A 76 -20.79 -64.14 16.40
N ILE A 77 -19.48 -64.40 16.38
CA ILE A 77 -18.46 -63.42 15.96
C ILE A 77 -18.62 -63.08 14.48
N ASP A 78 -18.84 -64.08 13.63
CA ASP A 78 -19.04 -63.87 12.19
C ASP A 78 -20.31 -63.05 11.94
N GLY A 79 -21.41 -63.35 12.64
CA GLY A 79 -22.66 -62.58 12.57
C GLY A 79 -22.49 -61.13 13.03
N MET A 80 -21.74 -60.91 14.12
CA MET A 80 -21.43 -59.56 14.61
C MET A 80 -20.54 -58.79 13.63
N THR A 81 -19.55 -59.45 13.03
CA THR A 81 -18.65 -58.86 12.03
C THR A 81 -19.44 -58.43 10.78
N GLN A 82 -20.35 -59.28 10.31
CA GLN A 82 -21.23 -58.93 9.19
C GLN A 82 -22.12 -57.73 9.54
N THR A 83 -22.65 -57.68 10.75
CA THR A 83 -23.48 -56.55 11.22
C THR A 83 -22.66 -55.26 11.29
N MET A 84 -21.44 -55.32 11.81
CA MET A 84 -20.52 -54.19 11.87
C MET A 84 -20.18 -53.67 10.47
N ASN A 85 -19.90 -54.57 9.52
CA ASN A 85 -19.63 -54.20 8.13
C ASN A 85 -20.84 -53.53 7.47
N ARG A 86 -22.06 -54.05 7.69
CA ARG A 86 -23.30 -53.41 7.18
C ARG A 86 -23.51 -52.03 7.79
N LEU A 87 -23.25 -51.86 9.09
CA LEU A 87 -23.35 -50.57 9.77
C LEU A 87 -22.31 -49.58 9.24
N ALA A 88 -21.07 -50.01 9.04
CA ALA A 88 -20.00 -49.18 8.47
C ALA A 88 -20.34 -48.74 7.04
N GLN A 89 -20.84 -49.66 6.19
CA GLN A 89 -21.30 -49.32 4.84
C GLN A 89 -22.47 -48.33 4.86
N SER A 90 -23.46 -48.54 5.74
CA SER A 90 -24.59 -47.62 5.91
C SER A 90 -24.14 -46.24 6.40
N GLN A 91 -23.16 -46.16 7.30
CA GLN A 91 -22.57 -44.90 7.73
C GLN A 91 -21.84 -44.19 6.60
N ASN A 92 -21.00 -44.90 5.84
CA ASN A 92 -20.28 -44.34 4.70
C ASN A 92 -21.25 -43.81 3.63
N GLN A 93 -22.32 -44.57 3.33
CA GLN A 93 -23.34 -44.12 2.38
C GLN A 93 -24.04 -42.85 2.88
N ARG A 94 -24.47 -42.82 4.15
CA ARG A 94 -25.07 -41.60 4.74
C ARG A 94 -24.10 -40.42 4.69
N GLN A 95 -22.82 -40.63 4.98
CA GLN A 95 -21.81 -39.58 4.91
C GLN A 95 -21.65 -39.05 3.48
N ALA A 96 -21.64 -39.93 2.47
CA ALA A 96 -21.59 -39.54 1.06
C ALA A 96 -22.86 -38.77 0.64
N ASP A 97 -24.04 -39.23 1.06
CA ASP A 97 -25.31 -38.55 0.77
C ASP A 97 -25.35 -37.16 1.42
N PHE A 98 -24.91 -37.03 2.67
CA PHE A 98 -24.79 -35.73 3.34
C PHE A 98 -23.78 -34.82 2.65
N GLN A 99 -22.63 -35.35 2.23
CA GLN A 99 -21.63 -34.56 1.50
C GLN A 99 -22.20 -34.03 0.18
N SER A 100 -22.91 -34.87 -0.57
CA SER A 100 -23.57 -34.45 -1.81
C SER A 100 -24.64 -33.38 -1.58
N GLN A 101 -25.39 -33.46 -0.48
CA GLN A 101 -26.33 -32.40 -0.09
C GLN A 101 -25.62 -31.09 0.25
N LEU A 102 -24.49 -31.15 0.97
CA LEU A 102 -23.68 -29.97 1.28
C LEU A 102 -23.14 -29.32 0.01
N ASP A 103 -22.58 -30.11 -0.91
CA ASP A 103 -22.05 -29.61 -2.19
C ASP A 103 -23.16 -28.91 -3.00
N GLY A 104 -24.36 -29.52 -3.06
CA GLY A 104 -25.51 -28.90 -3.73
C GLY A 104 -26.02 -27.62 -3.05
N ILE A 105 -25.89 -27.49 -1.73
CA ILE A 105 -26.20 -26.24 -1.03
C ILE A 105 -25.16 -25.17 -1.35
N VAL A 106 -23.87 -25.52 -1.35
CA VAL A 106 -22.77 -24.60 -1.68
C VAL A 106 -22.95 -24.05 -3.10
N GLU A 107 -23.22 -24.90 -4.09
CA GLU A 107 -23.45 -24.45 -5.47
C GLU A 107 -24.64 -23.50 -5.61
N ARG A 108 -25.71 -23.71 -4.83
CA ARG A 108 -26.87 -22.80 -4.80
C ARG A 108 -26.52 -21.46 -4.18
N ILE A 109 -25.77 -21.45 -3.08
CA ILE A 109 -25.29 -20.22 -2.43
C ILE A 109 -24.41 -19.43 -3.42
N ASP A 110 -23.49 -20.09 -4.11
CA ASP A 110 -22.61 -19.45 -5.09
C ASP A 110 -23.40 -18.86 -6.27
N SER A 111 -24.40 -19.59 -6.76
CA SER A 111 -25.26 -19.12 -7.85
C SER A 111 -26.08 -17.91 -7.44
N LEU A 112 -26.70 -17.93 -6.25
CA LEU A 112 -27.48 -16.82 -5.72
C LEU A 112 -26.60 -15.58 -5.48
N ASN A 113 -25.43 -15.77 -4.87
CA ASN A 113 -24.47 -14.69 -4.65
C ASN A 113 -24.02 -14.07 -5.97
N LYS A 114 -23.74 -14.89 -6.99
CA LYS A 114 -23.36 -14.41 -8.32
C LYS A 114 -24.47 -13.60 -8.97
N GLU A 115 -25.70 -14.09 -8.95
CA GLU A 115 -26.85 -13.40 -9.53
C GLU A 115 -27.12 -12.06 -8.81
N GLN A 116 -27.14 -12.06 -7.48
CA GLN A 116 -27.33 -10.84 -6.68
C GLN A 116 -26.22 -9.81 -6.95
N ASN A 117 -24.95 -10.24 -7.00
CA ASN A 117 -23.83 -9.37 -7.30
C ASN A 117 -23.92 -8.79 -8.72
N GLN A 118 -24.34 -9.59 -9.70
CA GLN A 118 -24.54 -9.12 -11.08
C GLN A 118 -25.66 -8.09 -11.18
N GLN A 119 -26.80 -8.31 -10.52
CA GLN A 119 -27.90 -7.36 -10.48
C GLN A 119 -27.49 -6.05 -9.81
N GLN A 120 -26.74 -6.12 -8.70
CA GLN A 120 -26.24 -4.93 -8.01
C GLN A 120 -25.26 -4.14 -8.88
N LEU A 121 -24.34 -4.82 -9.59
CA LEU A 121 -23.41 -4.18 -10.53
C LEU A 121 -24.16 -3.48 -11.68
N GLN A 122 -25.18 -4.11 -12.26
CA GLN A 122 -25.97 -3.51 -13.33
C GLN A 122 -26.73 -2.26 -12.85
N ASN A 123 -27.30 -2.30 -11.64
CA ASN A 123 -27.97 -1.14 -11.05
C ASN A 123 -26.98 0.02 -10.82
N LEU A 124 -25.82 -0.27 -10.22
CA LEU A 124 -24.77 0.73 -10.01
C LEU A 124 -24.28 1.33 -11.33
N GLN A 125 -24.11 0.52 -12.37
CA GLN A 125 -23.73 1.00 -13.70
C GLN A 125 -24.77 1.94 -14.28
N SER A 126 -26.06 1.61 -14.18
CA SER A 126 -27.15 2.47 -14.64
C SER A 126 -27.20 3.81 -13.89
N GLN A 127 -26.93 3.79 -12.58
CA GLN A 127 -26.83 5.02 -11.78
C GLN A 127 -25.64 5.87 -12.20
N LEU A 128 -24.47 5.26 -12.43
CA LEU A 128 -23.28 5.94 -12.92
C LEU A 128 -23.56 6.64 -14.27
N ASP A 129 -24.23 5.95 -15.19
CA ASP A 129 -24.57 6.51 -16.51
C ASP A 129 -25.52 7.71 -16.40
N LYS A 130 -26.49 7.66 -15.47
CA LYS A 130 -27.38 8.80 -15.20
C LYS A 130 -26.61 10.00 -14.64
N ILE A 131 -25.73 9.77 -13.67
CA ILE A 131 -24.90 10.82 -13.07
C ILE A 131 -23.99 11.44 -14.13
N ASN A 132 -23.35 10.62 -14.97
CA ASN A 132 -22.48 11.10 -16.03
C ASN A 132 -23.23 11.97 -17.06
N ARG A 133 -24.46 11.59 -17.42
CA ARG A 133 -25.32 12.43 -18.28
C ARG A 133 -25.67 13.75 -17.62
N GLN A 134 -26.01 13.75 -16.33
CA GLN A 134 -26.28 14.97 -15.58
C GLN A 134 -25.06 15.88 -15.54
N ILE A 135 -23.88 15.36 -15.20
CA ILE A 135 -22.62 16.10 -15.20
C ILE A 135 -22.34 16.71 -16.57
N GLY A 136 -22.53 15.94 -17.65
CA GLY A 136 -22.37 16.45 -19.02
C GLY A 136 -23.29 17.65 -19.31
N ASN A 137 -24.58 17.53 -18.97
CA ASN A 137 -25.55 18.61 -19.18
C ASN A 137 -25.23 19.86 -18.35
N LEU A 138 -24.88 19.70 -17.06
CA LEU A 138 -24.47 20.82 -16.21
C LEU A 138 -23.21 21.50 -16.74
N THR A 139 -22.23 20.72 -17.19
CA THR A 139 -20.97 21.25 -17.73
C THR A 139 -21.20 22.06 -18.99
N GLN A 140 -22.07 21.57 -19.89
CA GLN A 140 -22.44 22.29 -21.10
C GLN A 140 -23.19 23.59 -20.77
N SER A 141 -24.16 23.54 -19.87
CA SER A 141 -24.91 24.72 -19.42
C SER A 141 -24.01 25.78 -18.79
N GLN A 142 -23.07 25.38 -17.92
CA GLN A 142 -22.10 26.30 -17.32
C GLN A 142 -21.14 26.89 -18.37
N SER A 143 -20.70 26.10 -19.35
CA SER A 143 -19.82 26.58 -20.42
C SER A 143 -20.51 27.63 -21.30
N GLN A 144 -21.79 27.40 -21.60
CA GLN A 144 -22.62 28.33 -22.36
C GLN A 144 -22.84 29.63 -21.56
N GLN A 145 -23.23 29.52 -20.30
CA GLN A 145 -23.41 30.68 -19.42
C GLN A 145 -22.11 31.49 -19.24
N LYS A 146 -20.96 30.81 -19.08
CA LYS A 146 -19.65 31.46 -18.99
C LYS A 146 -19.33 32.26 -20.26
N THR A 147 -19.66 31.70 -21.42
CA THR A 147 -19.42 32.37 -22.72
C THR A 147 -20.30 33.60 -22.86
N GLU A 148 -21.58 33.50 -22.50
CA GLU A 148 -22.52 34.63 -22.51
C GLU A 148 -22.07 35.76 -21.56
N ILE A 149 -21.62 35.43 -20.35
CA ILE A 149 -21.09 36.40 -19.39
C ILE A 149 -19.83 37.08 -19.92
N ILE A 150 -18.89 36.33 -20.49
CA ILE A 150 -17.66 36.90 -21.07
C ILE A 150 -18.00 37.88 -22.19
N GLU A 151 -18.95 37.53 -23.07
CA GLU A 151 -19.31 38.38 -24.20
C GLU A 151 -20.06 39.63 -23.74
N ALA A 152 -20.93 39.51 -22.75
CA ALA A 152 -21.59 40.65 -22.10
C ALA A 152 -20.56 41.62 -21.48
N ILE A 153 -19.60 41.09 -20.70
CA ILE A 153 -18.53 41.89 -20.09
C ILE A 153 -17.68 42.60 -21.15
N LYS A 154 -17.32 41.91 -22.24
CA LYS A 154 -16.56 42.54 -23.34
C LYS A 154 -17.34 43.69 -23.98
N SER A 155 -18.64 43.52 -24.18
CA SER A 155 -19.51 44.56 -24.75
C SER A 155 -19.55 45.80 -23.86
N GLU A 156 -19.71 45.62 -22.55
CA GLU A 156 -19.72 46.71 -21.57
C GLU A 156 -18.37 47.41 -21.41
N LEU A 157 -17.25 46.68 -21.54
CA LEU A 157 -15.90 47.23 -21.41
C LEU A 157 -15.39 47.96 -22.66
N LYS A 158 -15.98 47.69 -23.83
CA LYS A 158 -15.58 48.30 -25.11
C LYS A 158 -15.50 49.85 -25.06
N PRO A 159 -16.51 50.59 -24.59
CA PRO A 159 -16.43 52.06 -24.51
C PRO A 159 -15.40 52.56 -23.50
N ILE A 160 -15.13 51.80 -22.41
CA ILE A 160 -14.16 52.19 -21.37
C ILE A 160 -12.71 52.04 -21.88
N LEU A 161 -12.46 51.04 -22.73
CA LEU A 161 -11.14 50.78 -23.30
C LEU A 161 -10.74 51.78 -24.40
N GLU A 162 -11.72 52.34 -25.12
CA GLU A 162 -11.47 53.30 -26.21
C GLU A 162 -11.18 54.73 -25.69
N GLU A 163 -11.61 55.09 -24.47
CA GLU A 163 -11.40 56.43 -23.89
C GLU A 163 -10.04 56.65 -23.20
N VAL A 164 -9.25 55.60 -22.94
CA VAL A 164 -7.94 55.74 -22.29
C VAL A 164 -6.84 55.88 -23.34
N GLN A 165 -6.79 57.02 -24.04
CA GLN A 165 -5.55 57.40 -24.73
C GLN A 165 -4.48 57.72 -23.68
N ASP A 166 -3.46 56.87 -23.61
CA ASP A 166 -2.32 57.06 -22.71
C ASP A 166 -1.55 58.32 -23.13
N VAL A 167 -1.32 59.24 -22.19
CA VAL A 167 -0.41 60.37 -22.38
C VAL A 167 1.00 59.81 -22.62
N PRO A 168 1.68 60.20 -23.71
CA PRO A 168 3.04 59.75 -23.98
C PRO A 168 3.98 60.05 -22.81
N ILE A 169 4.68 59.03 -22.31
CA ILE A 169 5.70 59.18 -21.27
C ILE A 169 7.06 59.18 -21.96
N VAL A 170 7.48 60.35 -22.44
CA VAL A 170 8.73 60.50 -23.21
C VAL A 170 9.82 61.11 -22.33
N SER A 171 10.99 60.47 -22.27
CA SER A 171 12.15 61.02 -21.56
C SER A 171 12.83 62.14 -22.34
N ALA A 172 13.71 62.90 -21.69
CA ALA A 172 14.57 63.88 -22.35
C ALA A 172 15.47 63.24 -23.45
N SER A 173 15.75 61.94 -23.34
CA SER A 173 16.48 61.16 -24.36
C SER A 173 15.62 60.78 -25.58
N GLY A 174 14.32 61.10 -25.58
CA GLY A 174 13.39 60.85 -26.68
C GLY A 174 12.77 59.45 -26.69
N PHE A 175 12.92 58.67 -25.61
CA PHE A 175 12.37 57.32 -25.51
C PHE A 175 10.96 57.33 -24.90
N ASP A 176 10.03 56.60 -25.50
CA ASP A 176 8.64 56.48 -25.05
C ASP A 176 8.44 55.24 -24.16
N TYR A 177 8.04 55.48 -22.91
CA TYR A 177 7.78 54.47 -21.89
C TYR A 177 6.30 54.11 -21.74
N THR A 178 5.44 54.58 -22.65
CA THR A 178 4.00 54.33 -22.61
C THR A 178 3.67 52.85 -22.62
N GLN A 179 4.40 52.05 -23.42
CA GLN A 179 4.21 50.60 -23.45
C GLN A 179 4.56 49.95 -22.11
N LEU A 180 5.69 50.33 -21.49
CA LEU A 180 6.07 49.85 -20.17
C LEU A 180 5.00 50.20 -19.13
N ASN A 181 4.52 51.46 -19.14
CA ASN A 181 3.45 51.92 -18.26
C ASN A 181 2.17 51.09 -18.41
N ARG A 182 1.77 50.76 -19.66
CA ARG A 182 0.59 49.94 -19.94
C ARG A 182 0.73 48.51 -19.43
N LEU A 183 1.90 47.90 -19.66
CA LEU A 183 2.18 46.53 -19.21
C LEU A 183 2.18 46.45 -17.68
N LEU A 184 2.76 47.43 -17.00
CA LEU A 184 2.75 47.53 -15.54
C LEU A 184 1.35 47.79 -14.98
N LYS A 185 0.60 48.74 -15.56
CA LYS A 185 -0.78 49.08 -15.16
C LYS A 185 -1.73 47.89 -15.30
N SER A 186 -1.53 47.04 -16.29
CA SER A 186 -2.32 45.82 -16.51
C SER A 186 -1.85 44.61 -15.68
N GLY A 187 -0.79 44.76 -14.88
CA GLY A 187 -0.24 43.67 -14.06
C GLY A 187 0.45 42.57 -14.88
N ASN A 188 0.80 42.83 -16.15
CA ASN A 188 1.56 41.91 -16.98
C ASN A 188 3.06 42.00 -16.65
N TRP A 189 3.42 41.55 -15.45
CA TRP A 189 4.75 41.69 -14.87
C TRP A 189 5.87 41.09 -15.72
N LYS A 190 5.61 39.95 -16.37
CA LYS A 190 6.58 39.28 -17.22
C LYS A 190 6.92 40.13 -18.45
N ALA A 191 5.90 40.57 -19.18
CA ALA A 191 6.11 41.42 -20.36
C ALA A 191 6.71 42.79 -19.98
N ALA A 192 6.32 43.36 -18.83
CA ALA A 192 6.91 44.60 -18.33
C ALA A 192 8.41 44.45 -18.02
N ASP A 193 8.82 43.33 -17.44
CA ASP A 193 10.24 43.02 -17.18
C ASP A 193 11.04 42.85 -18.47
N GLU A 194 10.43 42.22 -19.48
CA GLU A 194 11.01 42.11 -20.81
C GLU A 194 11.20 43.47 -21.49
N GLU A 195 10.16 44.31 -21.46
CA GLU A 195 10.21 45.64 -22.06
C GLU A 195 11.19 46.55 -21.31
N THR A 196 11.31 46.42 -19.99
CA THR A 196 12.30 47.16 -19.19
C THR A 196 13.72 46.87 -19.67
N ALA A 197 14.08 45.59 -19.85
CA ALA A 197 15.41 45.23 -20.34
C ALA A 197 15.68 45.77 -21.76
N LYS A 198 14.68 45.67 -22.64
CA LYS A 198 14.76 46.17 -24.01
C LYS A 198 14.97 47.70 -24.03
N MET A 199 14.24 48.44 -23.19
CA MET A 199 14.38 49.89 -23.08
C MET A 199 15.74 50.28 -22.52
N MET A 200 16.22 49.59 -21.46
CA MET A 200 17.57 49.85 -20.93
C MET A 200 18.66 49.62 -21.98
N LEU A 201 18.57 48.55 -22.77
CA LEU A 201 19.52 48.31 -23.86
C LEU A 201 19.43 49.40 -24.95
N ALA A 202 18.22 49.84 -25.31
CA ALA A 202 18.01 50.85 -26.34
C ALA A 202 18.55 52.22 -25.92
N VAL A 203 18.26 52.66 -24.69
CA VAL A 203 18.70 53.94 -24.12
C VAL A 203 20.22 54.01 -24.04
N ALA A 204 20.86 52.91 -23.62
CA ALA A 204 22.32 52.81 -23.60
C ALA A 204 22.95 52.62 -24.99
N ARG A 205 22.15 52.46 -26.05
CA ARG A 205 22.58 52.16 -27.43
C ARG A 205 23.32 50.82 -27.55
N GLN A 206 22.95 49.83 -26.73
CA GLN A 206 23.58 48.51 -26.64
C GLN A 206 22.66 47.37 -27.12
N THR A 207 21.63 47.67 -27.90
CA THR A 207 20.65 46.68 -28.40
C THR A 207 21.31 45.50 -29.13
N GLN A 208 22.33 45.76 -29.96
CA GLN A 208 23.04 44.69 -30.69
C GLN A 208 23.90 43.82 -29.77
N ARG A 209 24.51 44.43 -28.74
CA ARG A 209 25.37 43.72 -27.79
C ARG A 209 24.57 42.88 -26.80
N GLY A 210 23.36 43.32 -26.46
CA GLY A 210 22.41 42.56 -25.63
C GLY A 210 22.70 42.56 -24.13
N TYR A 211 23.76 43.25 -23.68
CA TYR A 211 24.08 43.45 -22.26
C TYR A 211 24.68 44.84 -22.01
N LEU A 212 24.63 45.29 -20.75
CA LEU A 212 25.20 46.55 -20.26
C LEU A 212 26.38 46.27 -19.35
N ASP A 213 27.50 46.95 -19.59
CA ASP A 213 28.69 46.92 -18.76
C ASP A 213 28.74 48.12 -17.79
N GLU A 214 29.82 48.21 -17.01
CA GLU A 214 30.02 49.29 -16.06
C GLU A 214 29.94 50.69 -16.69
N GLY A 215 30.53 50.86 -17.87
CA GLY A 215 30.57 52.13 -18.58
C GLY A 215 29.18 52.57 -19.01
N ASP A 216 28.35 51.64 -19.49
CA ASP A 216 26.97 51.99 -19.87
C ASP A 216 26.14 52.36 -18.65
N ILE A 217 26.27 51.63 -17.55
CA ILE A 217 25.48 51.90 -16.35
C ILE A 217 25.91 53.19 -15.68
N LYS A 218 27.20 53.54 -15.68
CA LYS A 218 27.66 54.83 -15.17
C LYS A 218 27.14 56.00 -16.02
N ASN A 219 27.08 55.83 -17.33
CA ASN A 219 26.65 56.87 -18.26
C ASN A 219 25.14 56.84 -18.60
N PHE A 220 24.39 55.90 -18.02
CA PHE A 220 22.96 55.76 -18.32
C PHE A 220 22.21 57.05 -17.94
N PRO A 221 21.34 57.61 -18.79
CA PRO A 221 20.64 58.86 -18.50
C PRO A 221 19.77 58.75 -17.23
N CYS A 222 19.93 59.72 -16.32
CA CYS A 222 19.22 59.71 -15.03
C CYS A 222 17.69 59.81 -15.19
N ASP A 223 17.23 60.57 -16.18
CA ASP A 223 15.80 60.78 -16.44
C ASP A 223 15.11 59.46 -16.83
N ASP A 224 15.69 58.74 -17.79
CA ASP A 224 15.22 57.42 -18.21
C ASP A 224 15.21 56.41 -17.06
N LEU A 225 16.26 56.39 -16.24
CA LEU A 225 16.36 55.48 -15.10
C LEU A 225 15.27 55.74 -14.06
N ARG A 226 14.98 57.01 -13.76
CA ARG A 226 13.91 57.43 -12.85
C ARG A 226 12.52 57.13 -13.39
N ILE A 227 12.30 57.28 -14.69
CA ILE A 227 11.02 56.92 -15.32
C ILE A 227 10.77 55.42 -15.18
N ILE A 228 11.76 54.60 -15.52
CA ILE A 228 11.66 53.13 -15.37
C ILE A 228 11.33 52.77 -13.91
N ASP A 229 12.13 53.26 -12.96
CA ASP A 229 11.93 52.96 -11.54
C ASP A 229 10.57 53.43 -11.02
N GLY A 230 10.21 54.69 -11.31
CA GLY A 230 8.96 55.29 -10.87
C GLY A 230 7.73 54.56 -11.38
N LEU A 231 7.77 54.05 -12.62
CA LEU A 231 6.69 53.22 -13.17
C LEU A 231 6.54 51.90 -12.43
N TRP A 232 7.65 51.20 -12.16
CA TRP A 232 7.64 49.96 -11.39
C TRP A 232 7.10 50.17 -9.97
N VAL A 233 7.60 51.19 -9.27
CA VAL A 233 7.18 51.54 -7.91
C VAL A 233 5.69 51.89 -7.88
N LYS A 234 5.23 52.75 -8.80
CA LYS A 234 3.83 53.20 -8.84
C LYS A 234 2.86 52.05 -9.01
N HIS A 235 3.07 51.19 -10.00
CA HIS A 235 2.10 50.14 -10.36
C HIS A 235 2.20 48.90 -9.48
N SER A 236 3.34 48.67 -8.83
CA SER A 236 3.52 47.60 -7.84
C SER A 236 3.12 47.98 -6.42
N ARG A 237 2.64 49.22 -6.19
CA ARG A 237 2.37 49.79 -4.86
C ARG A 237 3.61 49.77 -3.96
N GLY A 238 4.76 50.15 -4.53
CA GLY A 238 6.05 50.22 -3.84
C GLY A 238 6.74 48.87 -3.61
N ARG A 239 6.25 47.79 -4.23
CA ARG A 239 6.83 46.45 -4.03
C ARG A 239 8.02 46.16 -4.92
N PHE A 240 8.01 46.68 -6.13
CA PHE A 240 8.99 46.42 -7.19
C PHE A 240 9.60 47.73 -7.67
N GLY A 241 10.84 47.66 -8.15
CA GLY A 241 11.62 48.84 -8.54
C GLY A 241 13.11 48.66 -8.27
N LEU A 242 13.92 49.40 -9.00
CA LEU A 242 15.37 49.47 -8.83
C LEU A 242 15.75 50.18 -7.52
N SER A 243 15.01 51.23 -7.14
CA SER A 243 15.15 51.92 -5.84
C SER A 243 14.78 50.99 -4.69
N VAL A 244 13.73 50.18 -4.84
CA VAL A 244 13.34 49.15 -3.85
C VAL A 244 14.45 48.11 -3.69
N GLN A 245 15.00 47.61 -4.80
CA GLN A 245 16.14 46.69 -4.78
C GLN A 245 17.36 47.31 -4.09
N LYS A 246 17.65 48.57 -4.36
CA LYS A 246 18.76 49.31 -3.72
C LYS A 246 18.55 49.46 -2.22
N GLN A 247 17.33 49.78 -1.79
CA GLN A 247 17.03 49.86 -0.37
C GLN A 247 17.22 48.51 0.33
N ILE A 248 16.78 47.41 -0.27
CA ILE A 248 17.00 46.05 0.26
C ILE A 248 18.49 45.73 0.35
N TYR A 249 19.27 46.06 -0.68
CA TYR A 249 20.72 45.86 -0.69
C TYR A 249 21.43 46.61 0.44
N ILE A 250 21.07 47.88 0.66
CA ILE A 250 21.59 48.69 1.77
C ILE A 250 21.18 48.09 3.12
N ASN A 251 19.92 47.68 3.27
CA ASN A 251 19.42 47.04 4.49
C ASN A 251 20.14 45.72 4.82
N CYS A 252 20.64 45.02 3.80
CA CYS A 252 21.45 43.81 3.97
C CYS A 252 22.90 44.10 4.42
N GLY A 253 23.31 45.36 4.46
CA GLY A 253 24.66 45.83 4.80
C GLY A 253 25.53 46.16 3.59
N GLY A 254 24.96 46.12 2.37
CA GLY A 254 25.66 46.48 1.15
C GLY A 254 26.00 47.97 1.08
N LYS A 255 27.18 48.30 0.57
CA LYS A 255 27.57 49.69 0.29
C LYS A 255 27.26 50.01 -1.18
N PRO A 256 26.54 51.11 -1.48
CA PRO A 256 26.21 51.50 -2.85
C PRO A 256 27.41 52.20 -3.52
N ASP A 257 28.58 51.56 -3.52
CA ASP A 257 29.82 52.09 -4.11
C ASP A 257 30.27 51.31 -5.36
N GLY A 258 29.50 50.30 -5.75
CA GLY A 258 29.78 49.44 -6.91
C GLY A 258 30.77 48.31 -6.60
N SER A 259 31.31 48.25 -5.38
CA SER A 259 32.19 47.17 -4.96
C SER A 259 31.40 45.92 -4.55
N TYR A 260 32.03 44.76 -4.67
CA TYR A 260 31.43 43.50 -4.21
C TYR A 260 31.41 43.46 -2.68
N PRO A 261 30.25 43.30 -2.04
CA PRO A 261 30.11 43.41 -0.58
C PRO A 261 30.60 42.16 0.18
N GLY A 262 31.03 41.11 -0.53
CA GLY A 262 31.31 39.79 0.05
C GLY A 262 30.10 38.85 0.00
N ALA A 263 30.37 37.54 0.06
CA ALA A 263 29.36 36.50 -0.16
C ALA A 263 28.19 36.61 0.82
N THR A 264 28.45 36.81 2.12
CA THR A 264 27.39 36.85 3.14
C THR A 264 26.34 37.93 2.89
N ILE A 265 26.77 39.14 2.51
CA ILE A 265 25.85 40.26 2.25
C ILE A 265 25.13 40.03 0.92
N TRP A 266 25.86 39.58 -0.10
CA TRP A 266 25.29 39.31 -1.41
C TRP A 266 24.20 38.23 -1.35
N GLU A 267 24.48 37.13 -0.67
CA GLU A 267 23.56 36.02 -0.47
C GLU A 267 22.28 36.43 0.26
N ARG A 268 22.41 37.23 1.33
CA ARG A 268 21.25 37.77 2.05
C ARG A 268 20.40 38.64 1.14
N TYR A 269 21.02 39.55 0.39
CA TYR A 269 20.32 40.40 -0.57
C TYR A 269 19.55 39.56 -1.60
N MET A 270 20.18 38.50 -2.11
CA MET A 270 19.59 37.59 -3.10
C MET A 270 18.43 36.75 -2.54
N ASP A 271 18.46 36.40 -1.25
CA ASP A 271 17.34 35.76 -0.55
C ASP A 271 16.17 36.74 -0.39
N GLU A 272 16.41 37.97 0.09
CA GLU A 272 15.37 38.97 0.38
C GLU A 272 14.57 39.37 -0.88
N VAL A 273 15.25 39.53 -2.01
CA VAL A 273 14.61 39.79 -3.31
C VAL A 273 14.07 38.52 -3.97
N GLY A 274 14.32 37.34 -3.40
CA GLY A 274 13.81 36.06 -3.89
C GLY A 274 14.47 35.53 -5.16
N TRP A 275 15.73 35.86 -5.43
CA TRP A 275 16.51 35.25 -6.52
C TRP A 275 17.45 34.13 -6.05
N ARG A 276 17.43 33.83 -4.75
CA ARG A 276 17.99 32.60 -4.20
C ARG A 276 16.90 31.87 -3.40
N VAL A 277 16.69 30.60 -3.72
CA VAL A 277 15.66 29.75 -3.12
C VAL A 277 16.34 28.50 -2.59
N ASN A 278 16.18 28.21 -1.29
CA ASN A 278 16.82 27.08 -0.61
C ASN A 278 18.35 27.03 -0.84
N GLY A 279 19.01 28.20 -0.82
CA GLY A 279 20.46 28.30 -1.05
C GLY A 279 20.91 28.21 -2.51
N SER A 280 20.00 27.97 -3.46
CA SER A 280 20.30 27.88 -4.90
C SER A 280 19.84 29.14 -5.64
N TYR A 281 20.70 29.71 -6.47
CA TYR A 281 20.37 30.89 -7.29
C TYR A 281 19.43 30.51 -8.43
N LEU A 282 18.50 31.40 -8.77
CA LEU A 282 17.71 31.27 -10.01
C LEU A 282 18.65 31.36 -11.22
N LEU A 283 18.69 30.31 -12.03
CA LEU A 283 19.60 30.20 -13.18
C LEU A 283 18.98 30.72 -14.47
N SER A 284 17.65 30.80 -14.54
CA SER A 284 16.94 31.29 -15.72
C SER A 284 15.90 32.34 -15.37
N TRP A 285 15.73 33.31 -16.28
CA TRP A 285 14.68 34.31 -16.20
C TRP A 285 13.29 33.70 -16.29
N SER A 286 13.16 32.53 -16.93
CA SER A 286 11.92 31.76 -16.94
C SER A 286 11.47 31.29 -15.56
N ASP A 287 12.41 31.18 -14.61
CA ASP A 287 12.15 30.63 -13.27
C ASP A 287 11.75 31.71 -12.27
N CYS A 288 11.79 32.99 -12.68
CA CYS A 288 11.31 34.11 -11.87
C CYS A 288 9.79 34.06 -11.68
N THR A 289 9.33 34.52 -10.51
CA THR A 289 7.91 34.60 -10.20
C THR A 289 7.34 35.95 -10.67
N PHE A 290 6.59 35.95 -11.78
CA PHE A 290 5.96 37.15 -12.34
C PHE A 290 4.55 37.37 -11.79
N SER A 291 4.47 37.66 -10.49
CA SER A 291 3.20 37.90 -9.78
C SER A 291 3.32 39.08 -8.85
N ALA A 292 2.21 39.79 -8.60
CA ALA A 292 2.14 40.84 -7.58
C ALA A 292 2.47 40.32 -6.17
N ALA A 293 2.33 39.00 -5.94
CA ALA A 293 2.66 38.33 -4.69
C ALA A 293 4.15 37.97 -4.55
N ALA A 294 4.99 38.21 -5.57
CA ALA A 294 6.42 37.93 -5.48
C ALA A 294 7.11 38.76 -4.37
N PRO A 295 8.28 38.33 -3.85
CA PRO A 295 9.00 39.02 -2.79
C PRO A 295 9.29 40.51 -3.08
N LEU A 296 9.53 41.29 -2.04
CA LEU A 296 9.85 42.72 -2.19
C LEU A 296 11.13 42.87 -3.04
N GLY A 297 11.13 43.77 -4.02
CA GLY A 297 12.26 43.98 -4.93
C GLY A 297 12.50 42.87 -5.96
N HIS A 298 11.65 41.84 -6.03
CA HIS A 298 11.86 40.70 -6.94
C HIS A 298 11.94 41.09 -8.43
N LEU A 299 11.28 42.19 -8.82
CA LEU A 299 11.29 42.73 -10.17
C LEU A 299 11.73 44.21 -10.15
N PRO A 300 12.35 44.71 -11.23
CA PRO A 300 12.71 43.98 -12.46
C PRO A 300 13.93 43.04 -12.31
N ALA A 301 13.95 41.93 -13.06
CA ALA A 301 14.93 40.84 -12.92
C ALA A 301 15.67 40.47 -14.21
N ARG A 302 15.13 40.75 -15.41
CA ARG A 302 15.73 40.27 -16.66
C ARG A 302 17.18 40.72 -16.88
N MET A 303 17.49 41.95 -16.52
CA MET A 303 18.86 42.50 -16.64
C MET A 303 19.86 41.86 -15.65
N HIS A 304 19.38 41.18 -14.62
CA HIS A 304 20.22 40.44 -13.67
C HIS A 304 20.68 39.09 -14.22
N ILE A 305 19.77 38.36 -14.85
CA ILE A 305 19.98 36.95 -15.21
C ILE A 305 20.79 36.81 -16.51
N HIS A 306 20.95 37.91 -17.27
CA HIS A 306 21.89 38.00 -18.40
C HIS A 306 23.29 38.50 -18.01
N GLY A 307 23.59 38.67 -16.72
CA GLY A 307 24.94 39.01 -16.26
C GLY A 307 25.95 37.90 -16.58
N ARG A 308 27.10 38.26 -17.16
CA ARG A 308 28.19 37.32 -17.45
C ARG A 308 28.79 36.82 -16.13
N TRP A 309 28.74 35.51 -15.90
CA TRP A 309 29.55 34.85 -14.87
C TRP A 309 30.93 34.56 -15.46
N GLU A 310 31.96 35.27 -15.00
CA GLU A 310 33.36 34.96 -15.32
C GLU A 310 34.10 34.58 -14.03
N ASN A 311 34.76 33.43 -14.02
CA ASN A 311 35.65 32.99 -12.93
C ASN A 311 35.04 33.08 -11.52
N GLY A 312 33.74 32.75 -11.38
CA GLY A 312 33.05 32.76 -10.09
C GLY A 312 32.74 34.15 -9.52
N LYS A 313 32.85 35.22 -10.32
CA LYS A 313 32.46 36.59 -9.95
C LYS A 313 31.29 37.07 -10.83
N LEU A 314 30.27 37.63 -10.19
CA LEU A 314 29.19 38.34 -10.88
C LEU A 314 29.78 39.63 -11.46
N MET A 315 29.88 39.74 -12.79
CA MET A 315 30.32 40.98 -13.42
C MET A 315 29.23 42.04 -13.30
N GLY A 316 29.34 42.86 -12.26
CA GLY A 316 29.23 44.32 -12.34
C GLY A 316 27.84 44.95 -12.46
N PHE A 317 26.97 44.53 -13.38
CA PHE A 317 25.78 45.30 -13.77
C PHE A 317 24.95 45.76 -12.56
N ARG A 318 24.57 44.82 -11.69
CA ARG A 318 23.70 45.15 -10.57
C ARG A 318 24.41 45.96 -9.50
N LEU A 319 25.69 45.67 -9.20
CA LEU A 319 26.44 46.45 -8.21
C LEU A 319 26.60 47.92 -8.67
N TYR A 320 26.84 48.14 -9.97
CA TYR A 320 26.90 49.49 -10.54
C TYR A 320 25.54 50.16 -10.63
N LEU A 321 24.46 49.40 -10.88
CA LEU A 321 23.12 49.95 -10.84
C LEU A 321 22.75 50.37 -9.42
N LEU A 322 23.07 49.55 -8.43
CA LEU A 322 22.80 49.82 -7.02
C LEU A 322 23.65 50.98 -6.46
N SER A 323 24.76 51.35 -7.13
CA SER A 323 25.60 52.49 -6.77
C SER A 323 25.18 53.82 -7.39
N ARG A 324 24.21 53.81 -8.32
CA ARG A 324 23.62 55.02 -8.90
C ARG A 324 22.97 55.88 -7.83
N THR A 325 23.36 57.15 -7.73
CA THR A 325 22.87 58.08 -6.70
C THR A 325 21.48 58.64 -6.99
N ASP A 326 21.03 58.49 -8.23
CA ASP A 326 19.75 58.96 -8.75
C ASP A 326 18.61 57.92 -8.66
N LEU A 327 18.90 56.75 -8.06
CA LEU A 327 17.96 55.72 -7.59
C LEU A 327 17.68 55.81 -6.09
#